data_AF-A0A7V5EZ50-F1
#
_entry.id   AF-A0A7V5EZ50-F1
#
_cell.length_a   1.000
_cell.length_b   1.000
_cell.length_c   1.000
_cell.angle_alpha   90.00
_cell.angle_beta   90.00
_cell.angle_gamma   90.00
#
_symmetry.space_group_name_H-M   'P 1'
#
loop_
_entity.id
_entity.type
_entity.pdbx_description
1 polymer ?
#
loop_
_entity_poly.entity_id
_entity_poly.type
_entity_poly.pdbx_seq_one_letter_code
_entity_poly.pdbx_strand_id
1 'polypeptide(L)' 'MDNIIQASSAIENINSILRPYLDSSRSQTTQEFLNIFMFYHNHRRYKDGKRKGKTPMEIFTGQKQEK' A
#
# COMPACT_ATOMS: atom_id res chain seq x y z
N MET A 1 -11.48 26.37 -5.53
CA MET A 1 -11.76 25.07 -4.90
C MET A 1 -10.80 24.03 -5.49
N ASP A 2 -9.48 24.24 -5.32
CA ASP A 2 -8.46 23.67 -6.23
C ASP A 2 -7.40 22.84 -5.48
N ASN A 3 -7.73 22.32 -4.30
CA ASN A 3 -6.83 21.49 -3.49
C ASN A 3 -7.50 20.18 -3.03
N ILE A 4 -8.46 19.66 -3.80
CA ILE A 4 -8.83 18.25 -3.66
C ILE A 4 -7.72 17.45 -4.32
N ILE A 5 -6.61 17.27 -3.59
CA ILE A 5 -5.60 16.30 -3.97
C ILE A 5 -6.38 15.01 -4.21
N GLN A 6 -6.21 14.39 -5.38
CA GLN A 6 -6.72 13.05 -5.72
C GLN A 6 -6.13 11.94 -4.81
N ALA A 7 -5.61 12.32 -3.64
CA ALA A 7 -5.29 11.48 -2.51
C ALA A 7 -6.51 10.67 -2.07
N SER A 8 -7.74 11.15 -2.27
CA SER A 8 -8.93 10.33 -2.02
C SER A 8 -8.87 9.04 -2.83
N SER A 9 -8.64 9.09 -4.15
CA SER A 9 -8.59 7.89 -4.99
C SER A 9 -7.45 6.93 -4.63
N ALA A 10 -6.29 7.46 -4.24
CA ALA A 10 -5.15 6.65 -3.83
C ALA A 10 -5.40 5.99 -2.44
N ILE A 11 -5.91 6.76 -1.48
CA ILE A 11 -6.27 6.29 -0.14
C ILE A 11 -7.45 5.33 -0.21
N GLU A 12 -8.43 5.56 -1.08
CA GLU A 12 -9.54 4.67 -1.36
C GLU A 12 -9.05 3.33 -1.94
N ASN A 13 -8.05 3.36 -2.82
CA ASN A 13 -7.43 2.14 -3.32
C ASN A 13 -6.74 1.35 -2.20
N ILE A 14 -5.95 2.02 -1.37
CA ILE A 14 -5.31 1.39 -0.20
C ILE A 14 -6.34 0.85 0.79
N ASN A 15 -7.42 1.61 1.05
CA ASN A 15 -8.51 1.18 1.91
C ASN A 15 -9.25 -0.03 1.32
N SER A 16 -9.45 -0.09 0.01
CA SER A 16 -10.03 -1.25 -0.68
C SER A 16 -9.16 -2.50 -0.52
N ILE A 17 -7.83 -2.34 -0.58
CA ILE A 17 -6.87 -3.42 -0.33
C ILE A 17 -6.85 -3.82 1.14
N LEU A 18 -6.97 -2.86 2.07
CA LEU A 18 -6.88 -3.09 3.52
C LEU A 18 -8.15 -3.74 4.09
N ARG A 19 -9.34 -3.34 3.62
CA ARG A 19 -10.66 -3.83 4.06
C ARG A 19 -10.76 -5.36 4.22
N PRO A 20 -10.37 -6.22 3.26
CA PRO A 20 -10.46 -7.67 3.43
C PRO A 20 -9.58 -8.20 4.56
N TYR A 21 -8.47 -7.54 4.90
CA TYR A 21 -7.65 -7.91 6.05
C TYR A 21 -8.25 -7.45 7.39
N LEU A 22 -8.96 -6.32 7.40
CA LEU A 22 -9.64 -5.85 8.60
C LEU A 22 -10.90 -6.68 8.91
N ASP A 23 -11.61 -7.08 7.87
CA ASP A 23 -12.80 -7.94 7.97
C ASP A 23 -12.43 -9.31 8.56
N SER A 24 -11.33 -9.91 8.09
CA SER A 24 -10.83 -11.19 8.63
C SER A 24 -10.35 -11.07 10.08
N SER A 25 -9.83 -9.91 10.50
CA SER A 25 -9.45 -9.61 11.88
C SER A 25 -10.61 -9.12 12.76
N ARG A 26 -11.87 -9.22 12.30
CA ARG A 26 -13.08 -8.73 13.02
C ARG A 26 -12.95 -7.29 13.51
N SER A 27 -12.34 -6.42 12.71
CA SER A 27 -12.07 -5.01 13.04
C SER A 27 -11.17 -4.78 14.26
N GLN A 28 -10.50 -5.81 14.80
CA GLN A 28 -9.45 -5.65 15.80
C GLN A 28 -8.16 -5.21 15.11
N THR A 29 -8.07 -3.92 14.80
CA THR A 29 -6.91 -3.33 14.11
C THR A 29 -5.98 -2.73 15.14
N THR A 30 -4.81 -3.31 15.32
CA THR A 30 -3.73 -2.72 16.14
C THR A 30 -2.79 -1.91 15.27
N GLN A 31 -2.13 -0.91 15.86
CA GLN A 31 -1.09 -0.15 15.16
C GLN A 31 0.05 -1.06 14.66
N GLU A 32 0.37 -2.10 15.43
CA GLU A 32 1.33 -3.16 15.06
C GLU A 32 0.95 -3.85 13.74
N PHE A 33 -0.33 -4.23 13.59
CA PHE A 33 -0.83 -4.82 12.35
C PHE A 33 -0.68 -3.86 11.16
N LEU A 34 -1.01 -2.58 11.35
CA LEU A 34 -0.86 -1.56 10.30
C LEU A 34 0.62 -1.35 9.92
N ASN A 35 1.53 -1.42 10.88
CA ASN A 35 2.97 -1.32 10.61
C ASN A 35 3.46 -2.51 9.76
N ILE A 36 3.00 -3.72 10.08
CA ILE A 36 3.32 -4.93 9.28
C ILE A 36 2.69 -4.84 7.89
N PHE A 37 1.44 -4.39 7.78
CA PHE A 37 0.77 -4.19 6.51
C PHE A 37 1.52 -3.17 5.63
N MET A 38 1.92 -2.04 6.22
CA MET A 38 2.71 -1.01 5.52
C MET A 38 4.04 -1.60 5.04
N PHE A 39 4.75 -2.34 5.88
CA PHE A 39 6.01 -3.00 5.51
C PHE A 39 5.80 -3.98 4.36
N TYR A 40 4.82 -4.87 4.47
CA TYR A 40 4.49 -5.85 3.44
C TYR A 40 4.11 -5.18 2.12
N HIS A 41 3.22 -4.18 2.16
CA HIS A 41 2.75 -3.48 0.98
C HIS A 41 3.91 -2.78 0.27
N ASN A 42 4.77 -2.07 1.01
CA ASN A 42 5.87 -1.31 0.44
C ASN A 42 6.98 -2.17 -0.18
N HIS A 43 7.16 -3.40 0.29
CA HIS A 43 8.16 -4.34 -0.24
C HIS A 43 7.57 -5.31 -1.28
N ARG A 44 6.24 -5.35 -1.44
CA ARG A 44 5.58 -6.21 -2.42
C ARG A 44 5.90 -5.74 -3.85
N ARG A 45 6.42 -6.62 -4.69
CA ARG A 45 6.63 -6.34 -6.11
C ARG A 45 5.30 -6.34 -6.87
N TYR A 46 5.12 -5.38 -7.77
CA TYR A 46 3.99 -5.37 -8.68
C TYR A 46 4.08 -6.56 -9.63
N LYS A 47 3.01 -7.35 -9.68
CA LYS A 47 2.93 -8.53 -10.56
C LYS A 47 2.68 -8.16 -12.03
N ASP A 48 2.01 -7.04 -12.27
CA ASP A 48 1.60 -6.64 -13.61
C ASP A 48 1.54 -5.11 -13.81
N GLY A 49 1.35 -4.66 -15.05
CA GLY A 49 1.30 -3.25 -15.45
C GLY A 49 2.67 -2.59 -15.69
N LYS A 50 2.66 -1.26 -15.93
CA LYS A 50 3.86 -0.44 -16.23
C LYS A 50 4.95 -0.49 -15.17
N ARG A 51 4.61 -0.95 -13.95
CA ARG A 51 5.48 -1.00 -12.77
C ARG A 51 5.90 -2.42 -12.40
N LYS A 52 5.61 -3.41 -13.25
CA LYS A 52 5.91 -4.83 -13.06
C LYS A 52 7.37 -5.04 -12.62
N GLY A 53 7.54 -5.83 -11.57
CA GLY A 53 8.85 -6.16 -11.00
C GLY A 53 9.42 -5.14 -10.01
N LYS A 54 8.87 -3.92 -9.92
CA LYS A 54 9.29 -2.91 -8.93
C LYS A 54 8.46 -3.01 -7.65
N THR A 55 9.01 -2.61 -6.51
CA THR A 55 8.27 -2.39 -5.27
C THR A 55 7.74 -0.94 -5.19
N PRO A 56 6.66 -0.67 -4.44
CA PRO A 56 6.24 0.71 -4.16
C PRO A 56 7.37 1.56 -3.58
N MET A 57 8.20 0.99 -2.71
CA MET A 57 9.34 1.68 -2.13
C MET A 57 10.37 2.07 -3.19
N GLU A 58 10.71 1.16 -4.12
CA GLU A 58 11.64 1.46 -5.24
C GLU A 58 11.12 2.58 -6.14
N ILE A 59 9.81 2.70 -6.30
CA ILE A 59 9.19 3.77 -7.10
C ILE A 59 9.21 5.10 -6.34
N PHE A 60 9.02 5.05 -5.02
CA PHE A 60 8.98 6.24 -4.17
C PHE A 60 10.38 6.82 -3.92
N THR A 61 11.37 5.97 -3.63
CA THR A 61 12.75 6.40 -3.29
C THR A 61 13.68 6.45 -4.50
N GLY A 62 13.33 5.75 -5.59
CA GLY A 62 14.23 5.56 -6.73
C GLY A 62 15.41 4.63 -6.44
N GLN A 63 15.54 4.12 -5.22
CA GLN A 63 16.59 3.19 -4.82
C GLN A 63 16.13 1.75 -5.04
N LYS A 64 16.98 0.92 -5.66
CA LYS A 64 16.69 -0.50 -5.81
C LYS A 64 16.65 -1.16 -4.44
N GLN A 65 15.62 -1.96 -4.20
CA GLN A 65 15.56 -2.79 -3.01
C GLN A 65 16.08 -4.18 -3.36
N GLU A 66 17.13 -4.58 -2.67
CA GLU A 66 17.63 -5.96 -2.70
C GLU A 66 16.58 -6.92 -2.17
N LYS A 67 16.63 -8.15 -2.67
CA LYS A 67 15.60 -9.17 -2.49
C LYS A 67 15.88 -10.03 -1.27
#